data_AF-F0HRB7-F1
#
_entry.id   AF-F0HRB7-F1
#
_cell.length_a   1.000
_cell.length_b   1.000
_cell.length_c   1.000
_cell.angle_alpha   90.00
_cell.angle_beta   90.00
_cell.angle_gamma   90.00
#
_symmetry.space_group_name_H-M   'P 1'
#
loop_
_entity.id
_entity.type
_entity.pdbx_description
1 polymer ?
#
loop_
_entity_poly.entity_id
_entity_poly.type
_entity_poly.pdbx_seq_one_letter_code
_entity_poly.pdbx_strand_id
1 'polypeptide(L)'
;MLGTWEIAKMKKSSLPEKVASGFSEATKNLKGAKYRPVLYCGKQIVAGTNHMIICKQTLSDREGTEHVVAMMLHQPLPKQGKKWEIVSITPIV
;
A
#
# COMPACT_ATOMS: atom_id res chain seq x y z
N MET A 1 23.60 7.74 7.27
CA MET A 1 23.32 8.20 8.66
C MET A 1 23.62 7.04 9.60
N LEU A 2 24.43 7.25 10.64
CA LEU A 2 24.66 6.23 11.67
C LEU A 2 23.42 6.16 12.57
N GLY A 3 22.86 4.95 12.78
CA GLY A 3 21.72 4.72 13.66
C GLY A 3 20.34 4.64 13.01
N THR A 4 20.22 4.88 11.70
CA THR A 4 18.96 4.64 10.95
C THR A 4 18.84 3.18 10.54
N TRP A 5 17.62 2.64 10.52
CA TRP A 5 17.35 1.30 10.01
C TRP A 5 17.71 1.18 8.52
N GLU A 6 18.43 0.11 8.17
CA GLU A 6 18.58 -0.30 6.78
C GLU A 6 17.38 -1.16 6.36
N ILE A 7 16.72 -0.78 5.27
CA ILE A 7 15.57 -1.52 4.75
C ILE A 7 16.06 -2.78 4.04
N ALA A 8 15.74 -3.93 4.62
CA ALA A 8 16.10 -5.23 4.04
C ALA A 8 15.49 -5.42 2.64
N LYS A 9 16.17 -6.23 1.81
CA LYS A 9 15.65 -6.65 0.50
C LYS A 9 14.40 -7.52 0.67
N MET A 10 13.23 -6.91 0.52
CA MET A 10 11.95 -7.61 0.64
C MET A 10 11.57 -8.36 -0.65
N LYS A 11 10.81 -9.45 -0.54
CA LYS A 11 10.12 -10.06 -1.68
C LYS A 11 8.75 -9.39 -1.90
N LYS A 12 8.23 -9.44 -3.14
CA LYS A 12 6.90 -8.92 -3.45
C LYS A 12 5.86 -9.89 -2.90
N SER A 13 4.80 -9.39 -2.28
CA SER A 13 3.67 -10.22 -1.82
C SER A 13 2.81 -10.68 -2.99
N SER A 14 2.25 -11.89 -2.87
CA SER A 14 1.04 -12.25 -3.60
C SER A 14 -0.15 -11.66 -2.84
N LEU A 15 -0.93 -10.79 -3.48
CA LEU A 15 -2.17 -10.24 -2.92
C LEU A 15 -3.35 -11.06 -3.43
N PRO A 16 -4.47 -11.15 -2.67
CA PRO A 16 -5.71 -11.67 -3.22
C PRO A 16 -6.08 -10.90 -4.50
N GLU A 17 -6.55 -11.61 -5.53
CA GLU A 17 -6.69 -11.07 -6.89
C GLU A 17 -7.45 -9.72 -6.94
N LYS A 18 -8.61 -9.63 -6.27
CA LYS A 18 -9.39 -8.39 -6.19
C LYS A 18 -8.61 -7.24 -5.53
N VAL A 19 -7.85 -7.55 -4.47
CA VAL A 19 -7.03 -6.57 -3.76
C VAL A 19 -5.86 -6.14 -4.62
N ALA A 20 -5.27 -7.04 -5.43
CA ALA A 20 -4.21 -6.70 -6.38
C ALA A 20 -4.70 -5.71 -7.44
N SER A 21 -5.88 -5.96 -8.02
CA SER A 21 -6.51 -5.06 -9.00
C SER A 21 -6.85 -3.71 -8.37
N GLY A 22 -7.47 -3.71 -7.19
CA GLY A 22 -7.80 -2.49 -6.45
C GLY A 22 -6.55 -1.68 -6.05
N PHE A 23 -5.49 -2.36 -5.62
CA PHE A 23 -4.21 -1.74 -5.31
C PHE A 23 -3.60 -1.08 -6.54
N SER A 24 -3.58 -1.80 -7.67
CA SER A 24 -3.07 -1.27 -8.94
C SER A 24 -3.85 -0.03 -9.37
N GLU A 25 -5.19 -0.09 -9.31
CA GLU A 25 -6.07 1.05 -9.63
C GLU A 25 -5.78 2.27 -8.74
N ALA A 26 -5.78 2.06 -7.42
CA ALA A 26 -5.66 3.14 -6.45
C ALA A 26 -4.24 3.76 -6.43
N THR A 27 -3.21 3.00 -6.78
CA THR A 27 -1.82 3.51 -6.80
C THR A 27 -1.38 4.05 -8.16
N LYS A 28 -2.08 3.73 -9.25
CA LYS A 28 -1.67 4.08 -10.64
C LYS A 28 -1.36 5.56 -10.85
N ASN A 29 -2.12 6.45 -10.21
CA ASN A 29 -2.03 7.90 -10.41
C ASN A 29 -1.35 8.64 -9.25
N LEU A 30 -0.80 7.93 -8.27
CA LEU A 30 -0.06 8.56 -7.18
C LEU A 30 1.26 9.11 -7.71
N LYS A 31 1.45 10.42 -7.55
CA LYS A 31 2.70 11.11 -7.86
C LYS A 31 3.59 11.16 -6.62
N GLY A 32 4.89 11.22 -6.84
CA GLY A 32 5.89 11.42 -5.78
C GLY A 32 6.36 10.14 -5.08
N ALA A 33 5.68 9.00 -5.25
CA ALA A 33 6.14 7.72 -4.71
C ALA A 33 5.59 6.52 -5.49
N LYS A 34 6.35 5.42 -5.48
CA LYS A 34 5.92 4.09 -5.93
C LYS A 34 5.72 3.19 -4.73
N TYR A 35 4.76 2.29 -4.80
CA TYR A 35 4.43 1.35 -3.73
C TYR A 35 4.51 -0.08 -4.25
N ARG A 36 5.27 -0.92 -3.55
CA ARG A 36 5.33 -2.35 -3.83
C ARG A 36 4.81 -3.13 -2.61
N PRO A 37 3.73 -3.91 -2.74
CA PRO A 37 3.21 -4.70 -1.63
C PRO A 37 4.22 -5.79 -1.24
N VAL A 38 4.46 -5.93 0.07
CA VAL A 38 5.41 -6.91 0.64
C VAL A 38 4.74 -7.87 1.63
N LEU A 39 3.61 -7.47 2.22
CA LEU A 39 2.79 -8.35 3.06
C LEU A 39 1.32 -7.93 3.02
N TYR A 40 0.42 -8.89 2.81
CA TYR A 40 -1.00 -8.72 3.09
C TYR A 40 -1.29 -9.09 4.54
N CYS A 41 -1.73 -8.13 5.36
CA CYS A 41 -1.92 -8.36 6.79
C CYS A 41 -3.31 -8.88 7.13
N GLY A 42 -4.34 -8.46 6.39
CA GLY A 42 -5.70 -8.85 6.67
C GLY A 42 -6.73 -7.86 6.16
N LYS A 43 -7.97 -8.06 6.60
CA LYS A 43 -9.13 -7.23 6.24
C LYS A 43 -10.04 -6.96 7.43
N GLN A 44 -10.78 -5.86 7.35
CA GLN A 44 -11.83 -5.47 8.28
C GLN A 44 -13.11 -5.17 7.50
N ILE A 45 -14.22 -5.78 7.92
CA ILE A 45 -15.54 -5.51 7.32
C ILE A 45 -16.12 -4.23 7.91
N VAL A 46 -16.58 -3.33 7.03
CA VAL A 46 -17.19 -2.03 7.36
C VAL A 46 -18.36 -1.77 6.39
N ALA A 47 -18.67 -0.51 6.04
CA ALA A 47 -19.49 -0.18 4.87
C ALA A 47 -18.73 -0.44 3.54
N GLY A 48 -18.26 -1.68 3.36
CA GLY A 48 -17.23 -2.07 2.40
C GLY A 48 -16.23 -3.02 3.07
N THR A 49 -14.97 -2.99 2.65
CA THR A 49 -13.90 -3.76 3.30
C THR A 49 -12.60 -2.97 3.29
N ASN A 50 -12.00 -2.76 4.45
CA ASN A 50 -10.64 -2.23 4.55
C ASN A 50 -9.65 -3.39 4.45
N HIS A 51 -8.58 -3.21 3.68
CA HIS A 51 -7.46 -4.14 3.54
C HIS A 51 -6.20 -3.48 4.07
N MET A 52 -5.45 -4.19 4.91
CA MET A 52 -4.17 -3.72 5.43
C MET A 52 -3.02 -4.39 4.69
N ILE A 53 -2.12 -3.58 4.12
CA ILE A 53 -1.01 -4.03 3.29
C ILE A 53 0.25 -3.32 3.76
N ILE A 54 1.32 -4.08 4.04
CA ILE A 54 2.66 -3.49 4.18
C ILE A 54 3.23 -3.31 2.79
N CYS A 55 3.71 -2.11 2.52
CA CYS A 55 4.35 -1.74 1.27
C CYS A 55 5.77 -1.26 1.51
N LYS A 56 6.67 -1.62 0.59
CA LYS A 56 7.87 -0.83 0.36
C LYS A 56 7.47 0.38 -0.47
N GLN A 57 7.66 1.57 0.08
CA GLN A 57 7.53 2.84 -0.61
C GLN A 57 8.91 3.26 -1.14
N THR A 58 8.96 3.77 -2.36
CA THR A 58 10.15 4.41 -2.94
C THR A 58 9.73 5.79 -3.41
N LEU A 59 10.29 6.84 -2.80
CA LEU A 59 10.01 8.23 -3.16
C LEU A 59 10.64 8.56 -4.52
N SER A 60 10.08 9.58 -5.18
CA SER A 60 10.58 10.09 -6.47
C SER A 60 11.59 11.23 -6.29
N ASP A 61 12.21 11.32 -5.11
CA ASP A 61 13.30 12.25 -4.85
C ASP A 61 14.60 11.80 -5.56
N ARG A 62 15.66 12.60 -5.43
CA ARG A 62 16.94 12.30 -6.11
C ARG A 62 17.60 11.02 -5.59
N GLU A 63 17.36 10.67 -4.34
CA GLU A 63 18.01 9.55 -3.65
C GLU A 63 17.20 8.25 -3.78
N GLY A 64 15.94 8.32 -4.20
CA GLY A 64 15.04 7.18 -4.25
C GLY A 64 14.72 6.68 -2.85
N THR A 65 14.51 7.58 -1.89
CA THR A 65 14.36 7.27 -0.46
C THR A 65 13.31 6.18 -0.26
N GLU A 66 13.65 5.16 0.51
CA GLU A 66 12.78 4.02 0.76
C GLU A 66 12.19 4.06 2.17
N HIS A 67 10.91 3.70 2.28
CA HIS A 67 10.22 3.53 3.57
C HIS A 67 9.44 2.23 3.60
N VAL A 68 9.24 1.69 4.81
CA VAL A 68 8.24 0.66 5.06
C VAL A 68 6.99 1.32 5.59
N VAL A 69 5.87 1.16 4.87
CA VAL A 69 4.60 1.81 5.21
C VAL A 69 3.48 0.80 5.35
N ALA A 70 2.59 1.04 6.30
CA ALA A 70 1.29 0.41 6.37
C ALA A 70 0.31 1.20 5.48
N MET A 71 -0.28 0.54 4.50
CA MET A 71 -1.28 1.09 3.61
C MET A 71 -2.64 0.48 3.91
N MET A 72 -3.64 1.33 4.16
CA MET A 72 -5.02 0.92 4.24
C MET A 72 -5.73 1.20 2.91
N LEU A 73 -6.18 0.14 2.26
CA LEU A 73 -6.90 0.19 0.99
C LEU A 73 -8.38 -0.17 1.22
N HIS A 74 -9.29 0.72 0.85
CA HIS A 74 -10.73 0.51 0.97
C HIS A 74 -11.33 -0.04 -0.31
N GLN A 75 -12.00 -1.20 -0.19
CA GLN A 75 -12.87 -1.78 -1.17
C GLN A 75 -14.32 -1.30 -0.91
N PRO A 76 -14.94 -0.54 -1.81
CA PRO A 76 -16.32 -0.13 -1.65
C PRO A 76 -17.30 -1.29 -1.89
N LEU A 77 -18.53 -1.14 -1.40
CA LEU A 77 -19.60 -2.08 -1.73
C LEU A 77 -19.92 -2.06 -3.23
N PRO A 78 -20.17 -3.21 -3.88
CA PRO A 78 -20.39 -3.29 -5.33
C PRO A 78 -21.48 -2.35 -5.86
N LYS A 79 -22.52 -2.09 -5.06
CA LYS A 79 -23.69 -1.29 -5.45
C LYS A 79 -23.44 0.23 -5.42
N GLN A 80 -22.30 0.69 -4.91
CA GLN A 80 -22.04 2.13 -4.72
C GLN A 80 -21.39 2.80 -5.94
N GLY A 81 -20.89 2.03 -6.92
CA GLY A 81 -20.17 2.58 -8.08
C GLY A 81 -18.90 3.36 -7.73
N LYS A 82 -18.43 3.27 -6.48
CA LYS A 82 -17.20 3.92 -6.02
C LYS A 82 -15.98 3.10 -6.44
N LYS A 83 -14.84 3.79 -6.57
CA LYS A 83 -13.54 3.19 -6.85
C LYS A 83 -12.84 2.77 -5.57
N TRP A 84 -11.85 1.92 -5.71
CA TRP A 84 -10.91 1.62 -4.61
C TRP A 84 -10.17 2.88 -4.18
N GLU A 85 -9.97 3.02 -2.89
CA GLU A 85 -9.37 4.24 -2.32
C GLU A 85 -8.28 3.88 -1.30
N ILE A 86 -7.18 4.63 -1.34
CA ILE A 86 -6.17 4.57 -0.28
C ILE A 86 -6.62 5.50 0.83
N VAL A 87 -6.99 4.93 1.97
CA VAL A 87 -7.49 5.69 3.11
C VAL A 87 -6.34 6.26 3.93
N SER A 88 -5.25 5.51 4.07
CA SER A 88 -4.06 5.99 4.78
C SER A 88 -2.79 5.28 4.32
N ILE A 89 -1.67 5.99 4.49
CA ILE A 89 -0.30 5.49 4.33
C ILE A 89 0.46 5.97 5.56
N THR A 90 0.94 5.05 6.40
CA THR A 90 1.59 5.36 7.67
C THR A 90 2.97 4.72 7.73
N PRO A 91 4.06 5.50 7.93
CA PRO A 91 5.38 4.94 8.18
C PRO A 91 5.39 4.04 9.42
N ILE A 92 6.14 2.93 9.37
CA ILE A 92 6.25 1.98 10.48
C ILE A 92 7.54 2.21 11.30
N VAL A 93 8.52 2.90 10.70
CA VAL A 93 9.83 3.23 11.28
C VAL A 93 10.30 4.60 10.79
#